data_AF-A0AAV8W144-F1
#
_entry.id   AF-A0AAV8W144-F1
#
_cell.length_a   1.000
_cell.length_b   1.000
_cell.length_c   1.000
_cell.angle_alpha   90.00
_cell.angle_beta   90.00
_cell.angle_gamma   90.00
#
_symmetry.space_group_name_H-M   'P 1'
#
loop_
_entity.id
_entity.type
_entity.pdbx_description
1 polymer ?
#
loop_
_entity_poly.entity_id
_entity_poly.type
_entity_poly.pdbx_seq_one_letter_code
_entity_poly.pdbx_strand_id
1 'polypeptide(L)'
;MYNDEIIGSGKLNYLCGADFVKSQQKFPTGLPLEPNLRCCSVDGDADRLVYYYLDENSKFHLMDGDRIATLVAAYLKEIVQKTGIDLNMGLVQTAYANGASTEYITEKLKVPVACVPTGVKHLHHKALTFDIGVYFEANGDAIADMLLVETILHDKGWNISDWEACYTDLPNRLMKVTVADRNAITTTDAERKCVTPEGLQDEIDALVSKYPKGRAFVRPSGTEDIIRVYAEAATRKEADKLAAEVALKVFELAGGTGTAPEVPQ
;
A
#
# COMPACT_ATOMS: atom_id res chain seq x y z
N MET A 1 -10.37 10.50 21.22
CA MET A 1 -9.27 9.56 20.97
C MET A 1 -9.71 8.22 21.53
N TYR A 2 -9.45 7.11 20.83
CA TYR A 2 -9.80 5.75 21.24
C TYR A 2 -8.53 4.92 21.25
N ASN A 3 -8.47 3.86 22.06
CA ASN A 3 -7.28 3.01 22.24
C ASN A 3 -6.05 3.82 22.71
N ASP A 4 -6.24 4.69 23.71
CA ASP A 4 -5.23 5.60 24.29
C ASP A 4 -4.65 5.09 25.63
N GLU A 5 -4.86 3.82 25.96
CA GLU A 5 -4.31 3.20 27.17
C GLU A 5 -2.79 3.02 27.05
N ILE A 6 -2.03 3.96 27.64
CA ILE A 6 -0.55 3.99 27.60
C ILE A 6 0.14 3.28 28.79
N ILE A 7 -0.56 3.10 29.92
CA ILE A 7 -0.02 2.51 31.16
C ILE A 7 -1.12 1.65 31.79
N GLY A 8 -0.95 0.31 31.84
CA GLY A 8 -1.92 -0.61 32.46
C GLY A 8 -2.16 -1.91 31.69
N SER A 9 -3.36 -2.48 31.85
CA SER A 9 -3.78 -3.78 31.29
C SER A 9 -4.06 -3.81 29.78
N GLY A 10 -4.07 -2.65 29.12
CA GLY A 10 -4.20 -2.53 27.67
C GLY A 10 -2.96 -3.03 26.94
N LYS A 11 -3.17 -3.75 25.83
CA LYS A 11 -2.06 -4.27 25.00
C LYS A 11 -1.82 -3.33 23.83
N LEU A 12 -0.61 -2.79 23.72
CA LEU A 12 -0.14 -2.02 22.57
C LEU A 12 -0.44 -2.76 21.25
N ASN A 13 -1.02 -2.06 20.27
CA ASN A 13 -1.38 -2.58 18.94
C ASN A 13 -2.30 -3.83 18.94
N TYR A 14 -3.07 -4.05 20.01
CA TYR A 14 -3.97 -5.20 20.10
C TYR A 14 -5.32 -4.92 19.44
N LEU A 15 -5.54 -5.55 18.28
CA LEU A 15 -6.76 -5.37 17.47
C LEU A 15 -7.03 -3.90 17.08
N CYS A 16 -5.98 -3.09 17.04
CA CYS A 16 -5.99 -1.68 16.71
C CYS A 16 -4.64 -1.24 16.10
N GLY A 17 -4.59 0.00 15.64
CA GLY A 17 -3.38 0.60 15.06
C GLY A 17 -3.25 0.39 13.56
N ALA A 18 -2.38 1.20 12.92
CA ALA A 18 -2.27 1.26 11.46
C ALA A 18 -1.95 -0.10 10.82
N ASP A 19 -1.02 -0.86 11.42
CA ASP A 19 -0.62 -2.19 10.94
C ASP A 19 -1.77 -3.21 10.98
N PHE A 20 -2.57 -3.21 12.06
CA PHE A 20 -3.74 -4.08 12.17
C PHE A 20 -4.75 -3.76 11.07
N VAL A 21 -5.08 -2.47 10.91
CA VAL A 21 -6.04 -1.99 9.91
C VAL A 21 -5.59 -2.34 8.50
N LYS A 22 -4.34 -2.03 8.15
CA LYS A 22 -3.81 -2.28 6.80
C LYS A 22 -3.70 -3.76 6.48
N SER A 23 -3.21 -4.58 7.43
CA SER A 23 -2.97 -6.01 7.18
C SER A 23 -4.23 -6.86 7.24
N GLN A 24 -5.14 -6.57 8.17
CA GLN A 24 -6.38 -7.34 8.35
C GLN A 24 -7.54 -6.80 7.53
N GLN A 25 -7.48 -5.53 7.09
CA GLN A 25 -8.60 -4.81 6.47
C GLN A 25 -9.88 -4.94 7.29
N LYS A 26 -9.74 -4.71 8.60
CA LYS A 26 -10.83 -4.80 9.59
C LYS A 26 -10.92 -3.51 10.38
N PHE A 27 -12.15 -3.18 10.76
CA PHE A 27 -12.44 -2.06 11.63
C PHE A 27 -11.89 -2.35 13.05
N PRO A 28 -11.10 -1.44 13.67
CA PRO A 28 -10.54 -1.67 15.00
C PRO A 28 -11.59 -1.75 16.10
N THR A 29 -11.24 -2.43 17.19
CA THR A 29 -12.10 -2.51 18.37
C THR A 29 -12.19 -1.17 19.10
N GLY A 30 -13.34 -0.91 19.74
CA GLY A 30 -13.54 0.26 20.61
C GLY A 30 -13.98 1.54 19.90
N LEU A 31 -14.00 1.57 18.56
CA LEU A 31 -14.50 2.72 17.79
C LEU A 31 -16.02 2.65 17.56
N PRO A 32 -16.69 3.80 17.40
CA PRO A 32 -18.10 3.86 17.03
C PRO A 32 -18.36 3.23 15.65
N LEU A 33 -19.44 2.46 15.55
CA LEU A 33 -19.91 1.82 14.31
C LEU A 33 -20.91 2.73 13.58
N GLU A 34 -20.49 3.96 13.30
CA GLU A 34 -21.31 4.95 12.59
C GLU A 34 -20.96 4.94 11.10
N PRO A 35 -21.95 4.80 10.20
CA PRO A 35 -21.71 4.85 8.75
C PRO A 35 -21.08 6.18 8.31
N ASN A 36 -20.16 6.09 7.37
CA ASN A 36 -19.44 7.21 6.75
C ASN A 36 -18.63 8.07 7.75
N LEU A 37 -18.44 7.59 8.99
CA LEU A 37 -17.57 8.25 9.95
C LEU A 37 -16.11 8.06 9.52
N ARG A 38 -15.45 9.18 9.20
CA ARG A 38 -14.02 9.22 8.90
C ARG A 38 -13.22 8.86 10.15
N CYS A 39 -12.45 7.78 10.05
CA CYS A 39 -11.55 7.32 11.10
C CYS A 39 -10.12 7.27 10.57
N CYS A 40 -9.15 7.38 11.48
CA CYS A 40 -7.76 7.07 11.21
C CYS A 40 -7.17 6.25 12.36
N SER A 41 -6.09 5.52 12.06
CA SER A 41 -5.27 4.83 13.05
C SER A 41 -3.82 5.21 12.83
N VAL A 42 -3.14 5.45 13.95
CA VAL A 42 -1.68 5.52 14.02
C VAL A 42 -1.12 4.19 14.53
N ASP A 43 0.16 3.91 14.33
CA ASP A 43 0.83 2.81 15.00
C ASP A 43 1.43 3.23 16.36
N GLY A 44 2.21 2.35 16.99
CA GLY A 44 2.57 2.47 18.40
C GLY A 44 3.47 3.67 18.73
N ASP A 45 4.33 4.05 17.80
CA ASP A 45 5.21 5.23 17.86
C ASP A 45 4.73 6.38 16.96
N ALA A 46 3.54 6.24 16.37
CA ALA A 46 2.87 7.24 15.54
C ALA A 46 3.70 7.71 14.34
N ASP A 47 4.45 6.79 13.73
CA ASP A 47 5.15 7.03 12.47
C ASP A 47 4.33 6.58 11.25
N ARG A 48 3.24 5.82 11.45
CA ARG A 48 2.33 5.38 10.37
C ARG A 48 0.93 5.92 10.50
N LEU A 49 0.32 6.25 9.36
CA LEU A 49 -1.07 6.68 9.28
C LEU A 49 -1.86 5.90 8.23
N VAL A 50 -3.06 5.47 8.59
CA VAL A 50 -4.08 5.01 7.64
C VAL A 50 -5.44 5.59 8.00
N TYR A 51 -6.20 5.95 6.97
CA TYR A 51 -7.61 6.33 7.11
C TYR A 51 -8.53 5.17 6.70
N TYR A 52 -9.76 5.19 7.19
CA TYR A 52 -10.77 4.19 6.87
C TYR A 52 -12.16 4.64 7.34
N TYR A 53 -13.19 3.95 6.87
CA TYR A 53 -14.55 4.12 7.36
C TYR A 53 -15.40 2.85 7.09
N LEU A 54 -16.60 2.81 7.65
CA LEU A 54 -17.64 1.85 7.30
C LEU A 54 -18.70 2.55 6.45
N ASP A 55 -19.12 1.96 5.33
CA ASP A 55 -20.24 2.50 4.56
C ASP A 55 -21.60 2.19 5.23
N GLU A 56 -22.70 2.61 4.60
CA GLU A 56 -24.07 2.35 5.05
C GLU A 56 -24.42 0.86 5.15
N ASN A 57 -23.68 -0.01 4.46
CA ASN A 57 -23.84 -1.47 4.48
C ASN A 57 -22.85 -2.15 5.44
N SER A 58 -22.16 -1.39 6.30
CA SER A 58 -21.09 -1.90 7.20
C SER A 58 -19.92 -2.54 6.45
N LYS A 59 -19.71 -2.19 5.18
CA LYS A 59 -18.52 -2.59 4.42
C LYS A 59 -17.35 -1.71 4.86
N PHE A 60 -16.19 -2.33 5.02
CA PHE A 60 -14.96 -1.63 5.38
C PHE A 60 -14.27 -1.05 4.13
N HIS A 61 -13.88 0.22 4.21
CA HIS A 61 -13.17 0.95 3.17
C HIS A 61 -11.84 1.46 3.72
N LEU A 62 -10.74 1.12 3.04
CA LEU A 62 -9.37 1.48 3.45
C LEU A 62 -8.86 2.65 2.62
N MET A 63 -8.31 3.66 3.29
CA MET A 63 -7.65 4.82 2.69
C MET A 63 -6.18 4.83 3.14
N ASP A 64 -5.34 4.06 2.44
CA ASP A 64 -3.94 3.85 2.82
C ASP A 64 -2.98 4.95 2.32
N GLY A 65 -1.67 4.72 2.46
CA GLY A 65 -0.65 5.69 2.07
C GLY A 65 -0.72 6.16 0.62
N ASP A 66 -1.14 5.31 -0.34
CA ASP A 66 -1.31 5.74 -1.73
C ASP A 66 -2.46 6.75 -1.87
N ARG A 67 -3.54 6.54 -1.12
CA ARG A 67 -4.68 7.46 -1.09
C ARG A 67 -4.28 8.81 -0.53
N ILE A 68 -3.44 8.81 0.51
CA ILE A 68 -2.90 10.04 1.10
C ILE A 68 -1.95 10.73 0.11
N ALA A 69 -1.03 9.99 -0.50
CA ALA A 69 -0.07 10.53 -1.46
C ALA A 69 -0.75 11.17 -2.66
N THR A 70 -1.77 10.52 -3.21
CA THR A 70 -2.54 11.04 -4.35
C THR A 70 -3.39 12.25 -3.98
N LEU A 71 -3.97 12.29 -2.77
CA LEU A 71 -4.68 13.47 -2.25
C LEU A 71 -3.75 14.68 -2.14
N VAL A 72 -2.59 14.49 -1.51
CA VAL A 72 -1.57 15.54 -1.32
C VAL A 72 -1.04 16.01 -2.67
N ALA A 73 -0.67 15.09 -3.58
CA ALA A 73 -0.17 15.44 -4.89
C ALA A 73 -1.21 16.19 -5.73
N ALA A 74 -2.49 15.79 -5.71
CA ALA A 74 -3.56 16.51 -6.40
C ALA A 74 -3.69 17.95 -5.88
N TYR A 75 -3.72 18.10 -4.55
CA TYR A 75 -3.87 19.42 -3.91
C TYR A 75 -2.69 20.34 -4.19
N LEU A 76 -1.45 19.86 -4.03
CA LEU A 76 -0.25 20.62 -4.33
C LEU A 76 -0.18 21.01 -5.80
N LYS A 77 -0.58 20.10 -6.71
CA LYS A 77 -0.65 20.41 -8.14
C LYS A 77 -1.59 21.58 -8.41
N GLU A 78 -2.79 21.56 -7.85
CA GLU A 78 -3.76 22.65 -8.01
C GLU A 78 -3.21 23.98 -7.50
N ILE A 79 -2.48 23.98 -6.37
CA ILE A 79 -1.85 25.18 -5.83
C ILE A 79 -0.75 25.69 -6.77
N VAL A 80 0.18 24.83 -7.18
CA VAL A 80 1.29 25.21 -8.09
C VAL A 80 0.76 25.76 -9.41
N GLN A 81 -0.30 25.16 -9.96
CA GLN A 81 -0.94 25.66 -11.17
C GLN A 81 -1.54 27.06 -11.00
N LYS A 82 -2.08 27.38 -9.82
CA LYS A 82 -2.64 28.71 -9.52
C LYS A 82 -1.55 29.78 -9.35
N THR A 83 -0.35 29.41 -8.88
CA THR A 83 0.75 30.38 -8.73
C THR A 83 1.38 30.75 -10.06
N GLY A 84 1.28 29.88 -11.08
CA GLY A 84 1.93 30.07 -12.37
C GLY A 84 3.46 29.88 -12.33
N ILE A 85 3.99 29.32 -11.23
CA ILE A 85 5.41 28.99 -11.09
C ILE A 85 5.65 27.62 -11.72
N ASP A 86 6.67 27.52 -12.57
CA ASP A 86 7.11 26.26 -13.14
C ASP A 86 7.96 25.49 -12.11
N LEU A 87 7.32 24.52 -11.43
CA LEU A 87 7.97 23.62 -10.49
C LEU A 87 7.80 22.18 -10.96
N ASN A 88 8.89 21.44 -10.98
CA ASN A 88 8.89 20.02 -11.29
C ASN A 88 8.40 19.22 -10.07
N MET A 89 7.12 18.90 -10.05
CA MET A 89 6.52 18.03 -9.05
C MET A 89 6.56 16.56 -9.49
N GLY A 90 6.80 15.65 -8.55
CA GLY A 90 6.74 14.22 -8.81
C GLY A 90 6.20 13.44 -7.60
N LEU A 91 5.71 12.23 -7.87
CA LEU A 91 5.27 11.29 -6.84
C LEU A 91 6.16 10.04 -6.88
N VAL A 92 6.67 9.62 -5.72
CA VAL A 92 7.55 8.45 -5.60
C VAL A 92 6.80 7.33 -4.88
N GLN A 93 6.77 6.16 -5.51
CA GLN A 93 6.09 4.96 -5.05
C GLN A 93 7.03 3.77 -4.99
N THR A 94 6.62 2.73 -4.28
CA THR A 94 7.25 1.41 -4.35
C THR A 94 6.41 0.46 -5.20
N ALA A 95 6.91 -0.74 -5.44
CA ALA A 95 6.15 -1.78 -6.13
C ALA A 95 4.83 -2.15 -5.43
N TYR A 96 4.68 -1.88 -4.13
CA TYR A 96 3.45 -2.19 -3.37
C TYR A 96 2.29 -1.24 -3.67
N ALA A 97 2.55 -0.10 -4.30
CA ALA A 97 1.50 0.83 -4.67
C ALA A 97 0.47 0.15 -5.59
N ASN A 98 -0.82 0.43 -5.39
CA ASN A 98 -1.87 -0.14 -6.22
C ASN A 98 -1.75 0.36 -7.67
N GLY A 99 -1.98 -0.51 -8.65
CA GLY A 99 -1.93 -0.13 -10.07
C GLY A 99 -2.89 1.02 -10.40
N ALA A 100 -4.07 1.06 -9.76
CA ALA A 100 -5.04 2.14 -9.95
C ALA A 100 -4.58 3.49 -9.39
N SER A 101 -3.82 3.50 -8.28
CA SER A 101 -3.27 4.74 -7.73
C SER A 101 -2.23 5.33 -8.70
N THR A 102 -1.39 4.46 -9.28
CA THR A 102 -0.39 4.81 -10.30
C THR A 102 -1.05 5.29 -11.60
N GLU A 103 -2.11 4.61 -12.07
CA GLU A 103 -2.91 5.03 -13.24
C GLU A 103 -3.55 6.40 -13.00
N TYR A 104 -4.15 6.62 -11.84
CA TYR A 104 -4.79 7.89 -11.48
C TYR A 104 -3.81 9.07 -11.50
N ILE A 105 -2.68 8.95 -10.81
CA ILE A 105 -1.69 10.03 -10.71
C ILE A 105 -1.02 10.34 -12.07
N THR A 106 -0.74 9.32 -12.89
CA THR A 106 -0.08 9.50 -14.18
C THR A 106 -1.06 9.96 -15.27
N GLU A 107 -2.25 9.37 -15.34
CA GLU A 107 -3.18 9.61 -16.45
C GLU A 107 -4.18 10.74 -16.16
N LYS A 108 -4.67 10.87 -14.93
CA LYS A 108 -5.62 11.93 -14.56
C LYS A 108 -4.90 13.17 -14.05
N LEU A 109 -4.03 12.98 -13.04
CA LEU A 109 -3.30 14.09 -12.46
C LEU A 109 -2.09 14.50 -13.29
N LYS A 110 -1.65 13.74 -14.30
CA LYS A 110 -0.49 14.09 -15.15
C LYS A 110 0.75 14.48 -14.34
N VAL A 111 0.99 13.80 -13.22
CA VAL A 111 2.18 13.98 -12.38
C VAL A 111 3.16 12.84 -12.69
N PRO A 112 4.45 13.13 -12.94
CA PRO A 112 5.48 12.11 -13.08
C PRO A 112 5.54 11.18 -11.86
N VAL A 113 5.56 9.87 -12.10
CA VAL A 113 5.74 8.86 -11.05
C VAL A 113 7.08 8.16 -11.19
N ALA A 114 7.79 8.00 -10.08
CA ALA A 114 8.98 7.18 -9.99
C ALA A 114 8.73 5.97 -9.08
N CYS A 115 9.09 4.77 -9.54
CA CYS A 115 9.09 3.56 -8.73
C CYS A 115 10.51 3.28 -8.20
N VAL A 116 10.64 3.02 -6.91
CA VAL A 116 11.92 2.73 -6.23
C VAL A 116 11.79 1.49 -5.33
N PRO A 117 12.92 0.87 -4.93
CA PRO A 117 12.92 -0.16 -3.89
C PRO A 117 12.26 0.33 -2.60
N THR A 118 11.75 -0.61 -1.82
CA THR A 118 11.13 -0.35 -0.52
C THR A 118 12.12 0.23 0.49
N GLY A 119 11.62 1.07 1.39
CA GLY A 119 12.38 1.75 2.43
C GLY A 119 12.54 3.24 2.16
N VAL A 120 12.16 4.06 3.15
CA VAL A 120 12.13 5.53 3.14
C VAL A 120 13.41 6.15 2.57
N LYS A 121 14.58 5.54 2.81
CA LYS A 121 15.86 6.00 2.24
C LYS A 121 15.81 6.11 0.70
N HIS A 122 15.22 5.13 0.02
CA HIS A 122 15.11 5.11 -1.44
C HIS A 122 14.06 6.10 -1.94
N LEU A 123 12.90 6.17 -1.27
CA LEU A 123 11.84 7.11 -1.62
C LEU A 123 12.32 8.55 -1.46
N HIS A 124 12.91 8.88 -0.32
CA HIS A 124 13.42 10.20 0.00
C HIS A 124 14.51 10.64 -0.99
N HIS A 125 15.50 9.78 -1.26
CA HIS A 125 16.56 10.10 -2.22
C HIS A 125 16.00 10.41 -3.63
N LYS A 126 14.96 9.69 -4.06
CA LYS A 126 14.32 9.97 -5.35
C LYS A 126 13.44 11.22 -5.31
N ALA A 127 12.77 11.48 -4.19
CA ALA A 127 11.95 12.68 -4.01
C ALA A 127 12.77 13.97 -4.13
N LEU A 128 14.03 13.97 -3.67
CA LEU A 128 14.98 15.09 -3.83
C LEU A 128 15.34 15.42 -5.29
N THR A 129 14.95 14.58 -6.26
CA THR A 129 15.13 14.87 -7.71
C THR A 129 14.03 15.75 -8.30
N PHE A 130 13.02 16.10 -7.49
CA PHE A 130 11.90 16.98 -7.82
C PHE A 130 11.98 18.25 -6.95
N ASP A 131 11.43 19.37 -7.44
CA ASP A 131 11.26 20.57 -6.62
C ASP A 131 10.25 20.32 -5.51
N ILE A 132 9.22 19.53 -5.83
CA ILE A 132 8.23 19.02 -4.87
C ILE A 132 8.10 17.51 -5.09
N GLY A 133 8.75 16.72 -4.23
CA GLY A 133 8.67 15.27 -4.24
C GLY A 133 7.68 14.76 -3.19
N VAL A 134 6.54 14.23 -3.62
CA VAL A 134 5.58 13.56 -2.73
C VAL A 134 5.94 12.09 -2.65
N TYR A 135 6.09 11.54 -1.46
CA TYR A 135 6.23 10.10 -1.27
C TYR A 135 5.54 9.69 0.01
N PHE A 136 4.89 8.54 -0.02
CA PHE A 136 4.37 7.89 1.17
C PHE A 136 4.93 6.48 1.24
N GLU A 137 5.57 6.19 2.35
CA GLU A 137 5.70 4.82 2.85
C GLU A 137 5.13 4.81 4.25
N ALA A 138 4.97 3.61 4.82
CA ALA A 138 4.35 3.48 6.13
C ALA A 138 5.02 4.37 7.19
N ASN A 139 6.33 4.62 7.14
CA ASN A 139 7.06 5.39 8.14
C ASN A 139 7.18 6.89 7.75
N GLY A 140 6.71 7.78 8.63
CA GLY A 140 6.59 9.24 8.47
C GLY A 140 6.24 9.94 9.80
N ASP A 141 5.59 11.10 9.75
CA ASP A 141 5.01 11.75 10.94
C ASP A 141 3.49 11.65 10.82
N ALA A 142 2.90 10.65 11.46
CA ALA A 142 1.49 10.35 11.29
C ALA A 142 0.58 11.50 11.75
N ILE A 143 1.02 12.30 12.71
CA ILE A 143 0.24 13.44 13.23
C ILE A 143 0.27 14.58 12.22
N ALA A 144 1.45 14.90 11.67
CA ALA A 144 1.59 15.89 10.61
C ALA A 144 0.78 15.50 9.36
N ASP A 145 0.86 14.24 8.96
CA ASP A 145 0.11 13.70 7.81
C ASP A 145 -1.41 13.76 8.06
N MET A 146 -1.86 13.44 9.27
CA MET A 146 -3.28 13.56 9.65
C MET A 146 -3.76 15.01 9.53
N LEU A 147 -3.00 15.96 10.09
CA LEU A 147 -3.35 17.39 9.99
C LEU A 147 -3.36 17.88 8.54
N LEU A 148 -2.43 17.40 7.70
CA LEU A 148 -2.39 17.70 6.28
C LEU A 148 -3.63 17.17 5.56
N VAL A 149 -4.01 15.90 5.79
CA VAL A 149 -5.22 15.30 5.21
C VAL A 149 -6.47 16.08 5.63
N GLU A 150 -6.66 16.34 6.92
CA GLU A 150 -7.83 17.07 7.40
C GLU A 150 -7.90 18.50 6.81
N THR A 151 -6.75 19.16 6.66
CA THR A 151 -6.67 20.50 6.04
C THR A 151 -7.10 20.45 4.57
N ILE A 152 -6.61 19.47 3.79
CA ILE A 152 -6.95 19.34 2.37
C ILE A 152 -8.44 19.02 2.20
N LEU A 153 -8.96 18.07 2.98
CA LEU A 153 -10.37 17.69 2.90
C LEU A 153 -11.28 18.86 3.29
N HIS A 154 -10.91 19.63 4.32
CA HIS A 154 -11.63 20.83 4.73
C HIS A 154 -11.62 21.91 3.64
N ASP A 155 -10.46 22.24 3.05
CA ASP A 155 -10.36 23.24 1.96
C ASP A 155 -11.19 22.84 0.74
N LYS A 156 -11.17 21.55 0.38
CA LYS A 156 -11.97 21.01 -0.73
C LYS A 156 -13.46 20.88 -0.40
N GLY A 157 -13.86 20.96 0.87
CA GLY A 157 -15.21 20.65 1.33
C GLY A 157 -15.59 19.18 1.10
N TRP A 158 -14.62 18.27 1.11
CA TRP A 158 -14.79 16.85 0.83
C TRP A 158 -15.04 16.03 2.10
N ASN A 159 -15.99 15.11 2.02
CA ASN A 159 -16.09 14.01 2.98
C ASN A 159 -15.18 12.83 2.55
N ILE A 160 -15.16 11.75 3.34
CA ILE A 160 -14.29 10.59 3.04
C ILE A 160 -14.71 9.84 1.77
N SER A 161 -16.00 9.81 1.45
CA SER A 161 -16.52 9.17 0.23
C SER A 161 -16.15 9.97 -1.02
N ASP A 162 -16.12 11.31 -0.95
CA ASP A 162 -15.63 12.16 -2.04
C ASP A 162 -14.15 11.89 -2.33
N TRP A 163 -13.34 11.72 -1.28
CA TRP A 163 -11.93 11.33 -1.41
C TRP A 163 -11.78 9.93 -1.98
N GLU A 164 -12.53 8.93 -1.49
CA GLU A 164 -12.49 7.56 -2.03
C GLU A 164 -12.83 7.54 -3.53
N ALA A 165 -13.81 8.33 -3.96
CA ALA A 165 -14.30 8.37 -5.34
C ALA A 165 -13.26 8.84 -6.38
N CYS A 166 -12.09 9.34 -5.97
CA CYS A 166 -11.02 9.77 -6.88
C CYS A 166 -10.57 8.65 -7.84
N TYR A 167 -10.48 7.41 -7.35
CA TYR A 167 -10.19 6.21 -8.13
C TYR A 167 -10.62 4.96 -7.38
N THR A 168 -10.70 3.82 -8.07
CA THR A 168 -11.03 2.53 -7.45
C THR A 168 -9.81 1.62 -7.50
N ASP A 169 -9.36 1.17 -6.32
CA ASP A 169 -8.25 0.24 -6.23
C ASP A 169 -8.54 -1.07 -6.97
N LEU A 170 -7.51 -1.61 -7.61
CA LEU A 170 -7.55 -3.00 -8.05
C LEU A 170 -7.61 -3.90 -6.81
N PRO A 171 -8.49 -4.92 -6.79
CA PRO A 171 -8.40 -5.97 -5.79
C PRO A 171 -6.97 -6.52 -5.73
N ASN A 172 -6.40 -6.49 -4.54
CA ASN A 172 -5.01 -6.88 -4.29
C ASN A 172 -4.89 -7.75 -3.05
N ARG A 173 -3.82 -8.55 -2.99
CA ARG A 173 -3.52 -9.50 -1.93
C ARG A 173 -2.02 -9.50 -1.65
N LEU A 174 -1.68 -9.43 -0.36
CA LEU A 174 -0.31 -9.61 0.13
C LEU A 174 -0.24 -10.92 0.92
N MET A 175 0.58 -11.85 0.45
CA MET A 175 0.85 -13.12 1.12
C MET A 175 2.30 -13.17 1.61
N LYS A 176 2.55 -14.03 2.59
CA LYS A 176 3.88 -14.37 3.07
C LYS A 176 4.15 -15.85 2.86
N VAL A 177 5.34 -16.17 2.36
CA VAL A 177 5.84 -17.53 2.21
C VAL A 177 7.06 -17.67 3.11
N THR A 178 7.01 -18.57 4.09
CA THR A 178 8.17 -18.87 4.93
C THR A 178 9.16 -19.70 4.13
N VAL A 179 10.44 -19.34 4.18
CA VAL A 179 11.53 -20.00 3.44
C VAL A 179 12.67 -20.34 4.39
N ALA A 180 13.52 -21.30 4.02
CA ALA A 180 14.69 -21.64 4.81
C ALA A 180 15.76 -20.53 4.80
N ASP A 181 15.91 -19.84 3.67
CA ASP A 181 16.81 -18.70 3.50
C ASP A 181 16.16 -17.68 2.57
N ARG A 182 15.85 -16.48 3.09
CA ARG A 182 15.26 -15.40 2.30
C ARG A 182 16.18 -14.91 1.18
N ASN A 183 17.50 -15.08 1.31
CA ASN A 183 18.46 -14.65 0.31
C ASN A 183 18.49 -15.56 -0.93
N ALA A 184 17.74 -16.68 -0.91
CA ALA A 184 17.46 -17.47 -2.11
C ALA A 184 16.78 -16.62 -3.20
N ILE A 185 16.03 -15.59 -2.80
CA ILE A 185 15.46 -14.61 -3.72
C ILE A 185 16.26 -13.32 -3.74
N THR A 186 16.70 -12.94 -4.93
CA THR A 186 17.26 -11.62 -5.23
C THR A 186 16.42 -10.94 -6.29
N THR A 187 16.36 -9.61 -6.25
CA THR A 187 15.48 -8.82 -7.11
C THR A 187 16.21 -7.68 -7.80
N THR A 188 15.60 -7.15 -8.85
CA THR A 188 16.04 -5.98 -9.62
C THR A 188 14.83 -5.11 -9.98
N ASP A 189 15.07 -4.01 -10.68
CA ASP A 189 14.03 -3.12 -11.22
C ASP A 189 13.04 -2.63 -10.14
N ALA A 190 13.55 -1.91 -9.14
CA ALA A 190 12.78 -1.47 -7.97
C ALA A 190 12.09 -2.63 -7.22
N GLU A 191 12.79 -3.77 -7.11
CA GLU A 191 12.30 -5.02 -6.52
C GLU A 191 11.08 -5.65 -7.22
N ARG A 192 10.77 -5.23 -8.45
CA ARG A 192 9.62 -5.74 -9.22
C ARG A 192 9.92 -7.03 -9.95
N LYS A 193 11.20 -7.33 -10.20
CA LYS A 193 11.62 -8.52 -10.92
C LYS A 193 12.54 -9.38 -10.07
N CYS A 194 12.24 -10.66 -10.02
CA CYS A 194 13.07 -11.70 -9.46
C CYS A 194 14.25 -12.00 -10.40
N VAL A 195 15.44 -12.15 -9.85
CA VAL A 195 16.67 -12.53 -10.57
C VAL A 195 17.06 -13.97 -10.21
N THR A 196 16.94 -14.33 -8.94
CA THR A 196 17.15 -15.70 -8.46
C THR A 196 15.95 -16.13 -7.61
N PRO A 197 15.56 -17.42 -7.63
CA PRO A 197 16.09 -18.49 -8.47
C PRO A 197 15.73 -18.31 -9.96
N GLU A 198 16.56 -18.85 -10.84
CA GLU A 198 16.33 -18.83 -12.29
C GLU A 198 14.98 -19.50 -12.62
N GLY A 199 14.24 -18.93 -13.56
CA GLY A 199 12.91 -19.40 -13.97
C GLY A 199 11.74 -18.91 -13.10
N LEU A 200 11.97 -18.44 -11.86
CA LEU A 200 10.86 -17.95 -11.02
C LEU A 200 10.18 -16.70 -11.62
N GLN A 201 10.94 -15.77 -12.19
CA GLN A 201 10.33 -14.61 -12.85
C GLN A 201 9.49 -15.01 -14.07
N ASP A 202 9.95 -15.97 -14.87
CA ASP A 202 9.24 -16.42 -16.07
C ASP A 202 7.91 -17.08 -15.69
N GLU A 203 7.89 -17.87 -14.62
CA GLU A 203 6.67 -18.45 -14.05
C GLU A 203 5.72 -17.35 -13.55
N ILE A 204 6.22 -16.32 -12.86
CA ILE A 204 5.40 -15.18 -12.41
C ILE A 204 4.78 -14.47 -13.62
N ASP A 205 5.57 -14.16 -14.64
CA ASP A 205 5.10 -13.45 -15.85
C ASP A 205 4.04 -14.27 -16.59
N ALA A 206 4.25 -15.59 -16.71
CA ALA A 206 3.29 -16.50 -17.31
C ALA A 206 1.97 -16.57 -16.52
N LEU A 207 2.02 -16.57 -15.19
CA LEU A 207 0.82 -16.51 -14.34
C LEU A 207 0.10 -15.18 -14.49
N VAL A 208 0.82 -14.06 -14.38
CA VAL A 208 0.27 -12.71 -14.51
C VAL A 208 -0.48 -12.51 -15.82
N SER A 209 0.04 -12.99 -16.94
CA SER A 209 -0.59 -12.85 -18.27
C SER A 209 -1.98 -13.49 -18.40
N LYS A 210 -2.35 -14.40 -17.49
CA LYS A 210 -3.65 -15.09 -17.49
C LYS A 210 -4.76 -14.21 -16.91
N TYR A 211 -4.42 -13.13 -16.21
CA TYR A 211 -5.35 -12.32 -15.43
C TYR A 211 -5.47 -10.90 -16.00
N PRO A 212 -6.69 -10.41 -16.28
CA PRO A 212 -6.90 -9.02 -16.66
C PRO A 212 -6.42 -8.06 -15.58
N LYS A 213 -5.67 -7.02 -15.99
CA LYS A 213 -4.96 -6.10 -15.07
C LYS A 213 -4.08 -6.83 -14.04
N GLY A 214 -3.63 -8.05 -14.36
CA GLY A 214 -2.76 -8.84 -13.51
C GLY A 214 -1.43 -8.14 -13.31
N ARG A 215 -0.99 -8.06 -12.06
CA ARG A 215 0.39 -7.71 -11.71
C ARG A 215 0.76 -8.44 -10.43
N ALA A 216 1.93 -9.07 -10.41
CA ALA A 216 2.46 -9.71 -9.22
C ALA A 216 3.98 -9.54 -9.17
N PHE A 217 4.52 -9.52 -7.96
CA PHE A 217 5.97 -9.55 -7.73
C PHE A 217 6.26 -10.19 -6.38
N VAL A 218 7.51 -10.61 -6.22
CA VAL A 218 8.00 -11.27 -5.00
C VAL A 218 9.27 -10.59 -4.54
N ARG A 219 9.45 -10.47 -3.21
CA ARG A 219 10.68 -9.94 -2.64
C ARG A 219 10.96 -10.52 -1.25
N PRO A 220 12.24 -10.64 -0.85
CA PRO A 220 12.57 -11.03 0.51
C PRO A 220 12.15 -9.95 1.51
N SER A 221 11.70 -10.36 2.69
CA SER A 221 11.52 -9.43 3.81
C SER A 221 12.87 -8.97 4.35
N GLY A 222 12.97 -7.72 4.79
CA GLY A 222 14.21 -7.18 5.39
C GLY A 222 14.46 -7.66 6.82
N THR A 223 13.40 -8.10 7.52
CA THR A 223 13.42 -8.36 8.97
C THR A 223 13.14 -9.81 9.35
N GLU A 224 12.61 -10.61 8.43
CA GLU A 224 12.15 -11.98 8.69
C GLU A 224 12.57 -12.93 7.56
N ASP A 225 12.67 -14.23 7.83
CA ASP A 225 12.94 -15.27 6.83
C ASP A 225 11.66 -15.67 6.06
N ILE A 226 11.08 -14.67 5.43
CA ILE A 226 9.88 -14.79 4.61
C ILE A 226 10.06 -14.07 3.28
N ILE A 227 9.37 -14.57 2.26
CA ILE A 227 9.16 -13.88 0.99
C ILE A 227 7.77 -13.27 0.99
N ARG A 228 7.70 -11.98 0.63
CA ARG A 228 6.43 -11.27 0.44
C ARG A 228 6.00 -11.45 -1.01
N VAL A 229 4.76 -11.87 -1.20
CA VAL A 229 4.12 -12.08 -2.50
C VAL A 229 2.98 -11.09 -2.62
N TYR A 230 3.10 -10.15 -3.54
CA TYR A 230 2.03 -9.20 -3.86
C TYR A 230 1.38 -9.60 -5.18
N ALA A 231 0.06 -9.55 -5.24
CA ALA A 231 -0.67 -9.61 -6.50
C ALA A 231 -1.88 -8.68 -6.52
N GLU A 232 -2.21 -8.16 -7.69
CA GLU A 232 -3.45 -7.45 -7.98
C GLU A 232 -4.02 -7.91 -9.33
N ALA A 233 -5.33 -7.80 -9.50
CA ALA A 233 -6.04 -8.15 -10.72
C ALA A 233 -7.36 -7.36 -10.83
N ALA A 234 -8.11 -7.55 -11.92
CA ALA A 234 -9.40 -6.89 -12.13
C ALA A 234 -10.46 -7.28 -11.09
N THR A 235 -10.44 -8.51 -10.56
CA THR A 235 -11.40 -8.98 -9.55
C THR A 235 -10.74 -9.57 -8.31
N ARG A 236 -11.48 -9.58 -7.18
CA ARG A 236 -11.03 -10.17 -5.90
C ARG A 236 -10.64 -11.64 -6.07
N LYS A 237 -11.49 -12.42 -6.76
CA LYS A 237 -11.23 -13.86 -6.99
C LYS A 237 -9.93 -14.07 -7.76
N GLU A 238 -9.68 -13.27 -8.79
CA GLU A 238 -8.46 -13.36 -9.60
C GLU A 238 -7.21 -12.93 -8.83
N ALA A 239 -7.29 -11.84 -8.06
CA ALA A 239 -6.17 -11.36 -7.26
C ALA A 239 -5.75 -12.36 -6.18
N ASP A 240 -6.74 -12.96 -5.49
CA ASP A 240 -6.48 -13.97 -4.47
C ASP A 240 -5.89 -15.25 -5.09
N LYS A 241 -6.39 -15.65 -6.27
CA LYS A 241 -5.87 -16.82 -6.99
C LYS A 241 -4.46 -16.59 -7.52
N LEU A 242 -4.20 -15.46 -8.17
CA LEU A 242 -2.88 -15.08 -8.67
C LEU A 242 -1.85 -15.02 -7.52
N ALA A 243 -2.21 -14.42 -6.38
CA ALA A 243 -1.34 -14.38 -5.21
C ALA A 243 -0.99 -15.78 -4.72
N ALA A 244 -1.97 -16.70 -4.66
CA ALA A 244 -1.75 -18.07 -4.21
C ALA A 244 -0.92 -18.89 -5.19
N GLU A 245 -1.16 -18.76 -6.49
CA GLU A 245 -0.37 -19.44 -7.54
C GLU A 245 1.09 -18.97 -7.53
N VAL A 246 1.33 -17.66 -7.42
CA VAL A 246 2.69 -17.11 -7.30
C VAL A 246 3.34 -17.55 -5.99
N ALA A 247 2.60 -17.55 -4.87
CA ALA A 247 3.11 -18.02 -3.59
C ALA A 247 3.52 -19.50 -3.63
N LEU A 248 2.76 -20.33 -4.34
CA LEU A 248 3.12 -21.73 -4.55
C LEU A 248 4.41 -21.86 -5.35
N LYS A 249 4.60 -21.06 -6.42
CA LYS A 249 5.86 -21.04 -7.18
C LYS A 249 7.06 -20.61 -6.35
N VAL A 250 6.89 -19.61 -5.48
CA VAL A 250 7.91 -19.24 -4.50
C VAL A 250 8.21 -20.41 -3.56
N PHE A 251 7.19 -21.09 -3.04
CA PHE A 251 7.38 -22.23 -2.14
C PHE A 251 8.16 -23.38 -2.82
N GLU A 252 7.81 -23.70 -4.07
CA GLU A 252 8.43 -24.76 -4.87
C GLU A 252 9.88 -24.44 -5.25
N LEU A 253 10.14 -23.21 -5.71
CA LEU A 253 11.42 -22.86 -6.34
C LEU A 253 12.42 -22.19 -5.38
N ALA A 254 11.95 -21.54 -4.31
CA ALA A 254 12.79 -20.80 -3.37
C ALA A 254 12.96 -21.48 -2.00
N GLY A 255 12.65 -22.78 -1.90
CA GLY A 255 12.86 -23.54 -0.66
C GLY A 255 11.87 -23.18 0.45
N GLY A 256 10.59 -23.13 0.10
CA GLY A 256 9.50 -22.91 1.06
C GLY A 256 9.49 -23.95 2.18
N THR A 257 9.16 -23.53 3.39
CA THR A 257 9.06 -24.39 4.57
C THR A 257 7.69 -24.26 5.24
N GLY A 258 7.28 -25.32 5.95
CA GLY A 258 5.97 -25.38 6.60
C GLY A 258 4.83 -25.75 5.64
N THR A 259 3.67 -25.13 5.82
CA THR A 259 2.46 -25.44 5.03
C THR A 259 2.52 -24.76 3.67
N ALA A 260 2.36 -25.55 2.60
CA ALA A 260 2.29 -25.03 1.24
C ALA A 260 1.06 -24.12 1.05
N PRO A 261 1.16 -23.05 0.25
CA PRO A 261 0.02 -22.20 -0.10
C PRO A 261 -1.08 -22.98 -0.83
N GLU A 262 -2.34 -22.82 -0.39
CA GLU A 262 -3.49 -23.39 -1.07
C GLU A 262 -4.03 -22.42 -2.13
N VAL A 263 -4.24 -22.91 -3.35
CA VAL A 263 -4.80 -22.13 -4.45
C VAL A 263 -6.33 -22.22 -4.42
N PRO A 264 -7.05 -21.10 -4.25
CA PRO A 264 -8.51 -21.09 -4.31
C PRO A 264 -9.03 -21.53 -5.70
N GLN A 265 -10.14 -22.28 -5.72
CA GLN A 265 -10.75 -22.78 -6.96
C GLN A 265 -11.38 -21.67 -7.81
#